data_AF-A0A7C7CZS8-F1
#
_entry.id   AF-A0A7C7CZS8-F1
#
_cell.length_a   1.000
_cell.length_b   1.000
_cell.length_c   1.000
_cell.angle_alpha   90.00
_cell.angle_beta   90.00
_cell.angle_gamma   90.00
#
_symmetry.space_group_name_H-M   'P 1'
#
loop_
_entity.id
_entity.type
_entity.pdbx_description
1 polymer ?
#
loop_
_entity_poly.entity_id
_entity_poly.type
_entity_poly.pdbx_seq_one_letter_code
_entity_poly.pdbx_strand_id
1 'polypeptide(L)'
;YTTVKELQGKVIMLQFTASWCSVCRNEMPHIEKEVWGVYKDLELVVIGIDRDEPVQTVRQFAKETQISYPLALDPGANIFGLFANKESGVTRNIIISPKGEIVFLTRLFDPEEFKKMIQVIHSELEKLVTKEQIHLEQEKLSLEGQLTELDNSIQEKDNDKELQNTIHEQRKNVSEKIRDIKKEEEKLRQREEKLREIKSR
;
A
#
# COMPACT_ATOMS: atom_id res chain seq x y z
N TYR A 1 -4.98 -5.04 -15.19
CA TYR A 1 -3.55 -5.37 -15.08
C TYR A 1 -2.96 -4.44 -14.05
N THR A 2 -2.20 -4.94 -13.08
CA THR A 2 -1.50 -4.11 -12.10
C THR A 2 -0.14 -3.72 -12.64
N THR A 3 0.20 -2.43 -12.67
CA THR A 3 1.50 -1.95 -13.15
C THR A 3 2.48 -1.79 -11.98
N VAL A 4 3.80 -1.87 -12.25
CA VAL A 4 4.84 -1.61 -11.23
C VAL A 4 4.66 -0.23 -10.60
N LYS A 5 4.18 0.76 -11.35
CA LYS A 5 3.91 2.12 -10.85
C LYS A 5 2.78 2.14 -9.81
N GLU A 6 1.76 1.31 -9.97
CA GLU A 6 0.64 1.19 -9.01
C GLU A 6 1.04 0.50 -7.70
N LEU A 7 2.19 -0.17 -7.69
CA LEU A 7 2.76 -0.85 -6.52
C LEU A 7 3.71 0.04 -5.72
N GLN A 8 4.21 1.14 -6.30
CA GLN A 8 5.13 2.05 -5.62
C GLN A 8 4.46 2.71 -4.42
N GLY A 9 5.17 2.76 -3.29
CA GLY A 9 4.68 3.38 -2.06
C GLY A 9 3.70 2.53 -1.24
N LYS A 10 3.39 1.30 -1.69
CA LYS A 10 2.49 0.37 -0.99
C LYS A 10 3.26 -0.76 -0.33
N VAL A 11 2.67 -1.37 0.69
CA VAL A 11 3.13 -2.68 1.17
C VAL A 11 2.64 -3.73 0.18
N ILE A 12 3.52 -4.63 -0.24
CA ILE A 12 3.18 -5.66 -1.23
C ILE A 12 3.44 -7.02 -0.61
N MET A 13 2.47 -7.91 -0.74
CA MET A 13 2.62 -9.33 -0.47
C MET A 13 2.60 -10.09 -1.78
N LEU A 14 3.71 -10.76 -2.11
CA LEU A 14 3.79 -11.71 -3.21
C LEU A 14 3.64 -13.13 -2.65
N GLN A 15 2.62 -13.84 -3.08
CA GLN A 15 2.42 -15.25 -2.76
C GLN A 15 2.77 -16.12 -3.98
N PHE A 16 3.84 -16.89 -3.92
CA PHE A 16 4.14 -17.90 -4.92
C PHE A 16 3.35 -19.18 -4.64
N THR A 17 2.55 -19.60 -5.61
CA THR A 17 1.58 -20.68 -5.49
C THR A 17 1.52 -21.53 -6.76
N ALA A 18 0.81 -22.65 -6.67
CA ALA A 18 0.44 -23.48 -7.80
C ALA A 18 -0.79 -24.32 -7.43
N SER A 19 -1.62 -24.67 -8.39
CA SER A 19 -2.83 -25.48 -8.22
C SER A 19 -2.54 -26.87 -7.65
N TRP A 20 -1.36 -27.44 -7.90
CA TRP A 20 -0.93 -28.73 -7.36
C TRP A 20 -0.36 -28.64 -5.94
N CYS A 21 -0.19 -27.43 -5.39
CA CYS A 21 0.37 -27.21 -4.07
C CYS A 21 -0.72 -27.33 -2.97
N SER A 22 -0.74 -28.46 -2.25
CA SER A 22 -1.69 -28.69 -1.16
C SER A 22 -1.52 -27.71 0.00
N VAL A 23 -0.29 -27.35 0.34
CA VAL A 23 0.01 -26.36 1.39
C VAL A 23 -0.56 -24.98 1.02
N CYS A 24 -0.43 -24.59 -0.25
CA CYS A 24 -0.92 -23.32 -0.76
C CYS A 24 -2.46 -23.28 -0.72
N ARG A 25 -3.13 -24.38 -1.11
CA ARG A 25 -4.59 -24.51 -0.99
C ARG A 25 -5.10 -24.29 0.43
N ASN A 26 -4.34 -24.75 1.43
CA ASN A 26 -4.68 -24.53 2.84
C ASN A 26 -4.38 -23.09 3.30
N GLU A 27 -3.31 -22.47 2.82
CA GLU A 27 -2.87 -21.13 3.23
C GLU A 27 -3.70 -20.00 2.60
N MET A 28 -4.11 -20.13 1.33
CA MET A 28 -4.78 -19.07 0.58
C MET A 28 -6.07 -18.53 1.24
N PRO A 29 -6.96 -19.37 1.82
CA PRO A 29 -8.10 -18.86 2.57
C PRO A 29 -7.73 -18.04 3.81
N HIS A 30 -6.61 -18.36 4.47
CA HIS A 30 -6.09 -17.56 5.58
C HIS A 30 -5.58 -16.20 5.09
N ILE A 31 -4.86 -16.17 3.96
CA ILE A 31 -4.43 -14.91 3.34
C ILE A 31 -5.63 -14.07 2.94
N GLU A 32 -6.64 -14.66 2.30
CA GLU A 32 -7.87 -13.97 1.91
C GLU A 32 -8.55 -13.33 3.13
N LYS A 33 -8.72 -14.08 4.22
CA LYS A 33 -9.48 -13.64 5.39
C LYS A 33 -8.71 -12.72 6.33
N GLU A 34 -7.46 -13.07 6.64
CA GLU A 34 -6.68 -12.46 7.73
C GLU A 34 -5.71 -11.39 7.22
N VAL A 35 -5.41 -11.39 5.93
CA VAL A 35 -4.51 -10.41 5.29
C VAL A 35 -5.28 -9.52 4.34
N TRP A 36 -5.74 -10.07 3.21
CA TRP A 36 -6.36 -9.28 2.15
C TRP A 36 -7.66 -8.63 2.63
N GLY A 37 -8.58 -9.39 3.22
CA GLY A 37 -9.85 -8.88 3.73
C GLY A 37 -9.71 -7.81 4.83
N VAL A 38 -8.60 -7.82 5.56
CA VAL A 38 -8.32 -6.90 6.68
C VAL A 38 -7.65 -5.61 6.19
N TYR A 39 -6.64 -5.74 5.33
CA TYR A 39 -5.68 -4.67 5.03
C TYR A 39 -5.79 -4.10 3.61
N LYS A 40 -6.60 -4.65 2.70
CA LYS A 40 -6.66 -4.18 1.29
C LYS A 40 -6.95 -2.70 1.09
N ASP A 41 -7.67 -2.06 2.02
CA ASP A 41 -7.99 -0.62 1.96
C ASP A 41 -6.98 0.24 2.74
N LEU A 42 -5.88 -0.35 3.20
CA LEU A 42 -4.85 0.28 4.01
C LEU A 42 -3.50 0.29 3.27
N GLU A 43 -3.49 0.52 1.95
CA GLU A 43 -2.27 0.53 1.14
C GLU A 43 -1.48 -0.80 1.13
N LEU A 44 -2.17 -1.92 1.34
CA LEU A 44 -1.66 -3.27 1.07
C LEU A 44 -2.11 -3.75 -0.31
N VAL A 45 -1.20 -4.36 -1.06
CA VAL A 45 -1.53 -5.13 -2.27
C VAL A 45 -1.07 -6.58 -2.10
N VAL A 46 -1.98 -7.52 -2.29
CA VAL A 46 -1.65 -8.96 -2.34
C VAL A 46 -1.70 -9.42 -3.80
N ILE A 47 -0.67 -10.11 -4.25
CA ILE A 47 -0.60 -10.72 -5.59
C ILE A 47 -0.17 -12.17 -5.44
N GLY A 48 -1.06 -13.08 -5.83
CA GLY A 48 -0.67 -14.46 -6.06
C GLY A 48 0.10 -14.56 -7.38
N ILE A 49 1.14 -15.39 -7.42
CA ILE A 49 1.93 -15.69 -8.61
C ILE A 49 1.90 -17.20 -8.79
N ASP A 50 1.15 -17.64 -9.79
CA ASP A 50 1.01 -19.04 -10.15
C ASP A 50 2.20 -19.49 -11.00
N ARG A 51 2.84 -20.58 -10.59
CA ARG A 51 4.07 -21.08 -11.20
C ARG A 51 3.78 -22.04 -12.36
N ASP A 52 4.01 -21.55 -13.56
CA ASP A 52 4.13 -22.35 -14.80
C ASP A 52 2.90 -23.20 -15.14
N GLU A 53 1.69 -22.69 -14.88
CA GLU A 53 0.45 -23.38 -15.27
C GLU A 53 -0.35 -22.63 -16.37
N PRO A 54 -1.11 -23.37 -17.19
CA PRO A 54 -2.01 -22.77 -18.16
C PRO A 54 -3.07 -21.87 -17.50
N VAL A 55 -3.44 -20.78 -18.16
CA VAL A 55 -4.42 -19.81 -17.65
C VAL A 55 -5.75 -20.43 -17.22
N GLN A 56 -6.19 -21.51 -17.89
CA GLN A 56 -7.43 -22.21 -17.53
C GLN A 56 -7.32 -22.89 -16.17
N THR A 57 -6.18 -23.54 -15.88
CA THR A 57 -5.89 -24.16 -14.58
C THR A 57 -5.88 -23.13 -13.48
N VAL A 58 -5.19 -22.00 -13.71
CA VAL A 58 -5.08 -20.91 -12.72
C VAL A 58 -6.44 -20.26 -12.43
N ARG A 59 -7.28 -20.07 -13.46
CA ARG A 59 -8.65 -19.54 -13.27
C ARG A 59 -9.54 -20.51 -12.48
N GLN A 60 -9.41 -21.80 -12.73
CA GLN A 60 -10.17 -22.81 -11.99
C GLN A 60 -9.69 -22.88 -10.54
N PHE A 61 -8.38 -22.86 -10.34
CA PHE A 61 -7.75 -22.85 -9.02
C PHE A 61 -8.20 -21.66 -8.17
N ALA A 62 -8.19 -20.44 -8.73
CA ALA A 62 -8.65 -19.24 -8.03
C ALA A 62 -10.12 -19.33 -7.56
N LYS A 63 -10.99 -20.00 -8.34
CA LYS A 63 -12.40 -20.23 -7.95
C LYS A 63 -12.50 -21.23 -6.81
N GLU A 64 -11.71 -22.29 -6.84
CA GLU A 64 -11.70 -23.34 -5.80
C GLU A 64 -11.19 -22.81 -4.46
N THR A 65 -10.18 -21.95 -4.47
CA THR A 65 -9.61 -21.35 -3.26
C THR A 65 -10.39 -20.13 -2.75
N GLN A 66 -11.41 -19.66 -3.50
CA GLN A 66 -12.29 -18.55 -3.14
C GLN A 66 -11.53 -17.25 -2.82
N ILE A 67 -10.43 -16.99 -3.52
CA ILE A 67 -9.64 -15.77 -3.33
C ILE A 67 -10.22 -14.62 -4.16
N SER A 68 -10.07 -13.39 -3.65
CA SER A 68 -10.46 -12.16 -4.35
C SER A 68 -9.28 -11.27 -4.73
N TYR A 69 -8.09 -11.53 -4.18
CA TYR A 69 -6.85 -10.88 -4.63
C TYR A 69 -6.40 -11.41 -6.01
N PRO A 70 -5.70 -10.60 -6.82
CA PRO A 70 -5.27 -10.99 -8.16
C PRO A 70 -4.26 -12.14 -8.16
N LEU A 71 -4.40 -13.04 -9.14
CA LEU A 71 -3.48 -14.13 -9.43
C LEU A 71 -2.83 -13.92 -10.80
N ALA A 72 -1.51 -13.75 -10.82
CA ALA A 72 -0.68 -13.55 -11.99
C ALA A 72 -0.08 -14.88 -12.48
N LEU A 73 0.18 -14.98 -13.78
CA LEU A 73 0.84 -16.14 -14.40
C LEU A 73 2.34 -15.91 -14.46
N ASP A 74 3.13 -16.94 -14.10
CA ASP A 74 4.59 -16.96 -14.28
C ASP A 74 5.01 -18.13 -15.17
N PRO A 75 4.76 -18.05 -16.50
CA PRO A 75 5.16 -19.10 -17.44
C PRO A 75 6.68 -19.26 -17.46
N GLY A 76 7.15 -20.50 -17.31
CA GLY A 76 8.57 -20.83 -17.18
C GLY A 76 9.18 -20.49 -15.81
N ALA A 77 8.37 -20.13 -14.81
CA ALA A 77 8.80 -19.82 -13.45
C ALA A 77 9.90 -18.74 -13.38
N ASN A 78 9.85 -17.72 -14.24
CA ASN A 78 10.90 -16.71 -14.37
C ASN A 78 10.88 -15.72 -13.22
N ILE A 79 9.69 -15.26 -12.81
CA ILE A 79 9.54 -14.38 -11.65
C ILE A 79 9.93 -15.13 -10.39
N PHE A 80 9.42 -16.36 -10.22
CA PHE A 80 9.79 -17.25 -9.12
C PHE A 80 11.32 -17.47 -9.05
N GLY A 81 11.95 -17.65 -10.21
CA GLY A 81 13.39 -17.81 -10.36
C GLY A 81 14.24 -16.64 -9.83
N LEU A 82 13.67 -15.44 -9.68
CA LEU A 82 14.35 -14.29 -9.08
C LEU A 82 14.47 -14.41 -7.55
N PHE A 83 13.57 -15.17 -6.92
CA PHE A 83 13.48 -15.28 -5.46
C PHE A 83 13.87 -16.66 -4.93
N ALA A 84 13.82 -17.69 -5.78
CA ALA A 84 14.12 -19.07 -5.40
C ALA A 84 14.66 -19.89 -6.58
N ASN A 85 15.32 -21.00 -6.28
CA ASN A 85 15.66 -21.99 -7.30
C ASN A 85 14.36 -22.58 -7.88
N LYS A 86 14.23 -22.57 -9.22
CA LYS A 86 13.07 -23.11 -9.95
C LYS A 86 12.75 -24.56 -9.60
N GLU A 87 13.74 -25.36 -9.21
CA GLU A 87 13.53 -26.77 -8.85
C GLU A 87 12.99 -26.98 -7.43
N SER A 88 12.91 -25.92 -6.62
CA SER A 88 12.39 -26.00 -5.25
C SER A 88 10.86 -25.99 -5.19
N GLY A 89 10.30 -26.40 -4.04
CA GLY A 89 8.86 -26.29 -3.77
C GLY A 89 8.35 -24.85 -3.92
N VAL A 90 7.10 -24.67 -4.34
CA VAL A 90 6.58 -23.35 -4.77
C VAL A 90 6.18 -22.43 -3.61
N THR A 91 5.65 -22.98 -2.52
CA THR A 91 5.03 -22.22 -1.41
C THR A 91 5.97 -21.17 -0.84
N ARG A 92 5.74 -19.88 -1.11
CA ARG A 92 6.49 -18.79 -0.49
C ARG A 92 5.64 -17.54 -0.40
N ASN A 93 5.76 -16.82 0.71
CA ASN A 93 5.25 -15.46 0.82
C ASN A 93 6.41 -14.50 0.99
N ILE A 94 6.37 -13.38 0.26
CA ILE A 94 7.38 -12.32 0.32
C ILE A 94 6.66 -11.01 0.61
N ILE A 95 7.06 -10.34 1.68
CA ILE A 95 6.57 -9.01 2.02
C ILE A 95 7.60 -7.98 1.59
N ILE A 96 7.15 -7.01 0.80
CA ILE A 96 7.95 -5.93 0.26
C ILE A 96 7.46 -4.61 0.87
N SER A 97 8.37 -3.83 1.40
CA SER A 97 8.10 -2.51 1.96
C SER A 97 7.71 -1.49 0.88
N PRO A 98 7.13 -0.33 1.25
CA PRO A 98 6.88 0.78 0.33
C PRO A 98 8.11 1.27 -0.44
N LYS A 99 9.32 0.96 0.04
CA LYS A 99 10.60 1.30 -0.59
C LYS A 99 11.07 0.26 -1.61
N GLY A 100 10.39 -0.87 -1.73
CA GLY A 100 10.79 -1.98 -2.58
C GLY A 100 11.75 -2.97 -1.93
N GLU A 101 11.89 -2.96 -0.60
CA GLU A 101 12.80 -3.84 0.13
C GLU A 101 12.05 -5.08 0.64
N ILE A 102 12.66 -6.26 0.58
CA ILE A 102 12.07 -7.47 1.18
C ILE A 102 12.24 -7.37 2.71
N VAL A 103 11.12 -7.32 3.43
CA VAL A 103 11.08 -7.22 4.90
C VAL A 103 10.64 -8.51 5.58
N PHE A 104 10.10 -9.47 4.83
CA PHE A 104 9.76 -10.79 5.34
C PHE A 104 9.71 -11.83 4.22
N LEU A 105 10.06 -13.08 4.52
CA LEU A 105 10.01 -14.20 3.59
C LEU A 105 9.67 -15.50 4.32
N THR A 106 8.71 -16.27 3.81
CA THR A 106 8.41 -17.64 4.25
C THR A 106 8.65 -18.66 3.15
N ARG A 107 8.85 -19.93 3.53
CA ARG A 107 9.08 -21.05 2.58
C ARG A 107 8.02 -22.15 2.63
N LEU A 108 7.10 -22.08 3.58
CA LEU A 108 5.96 -22.98 3.78
C LEU A 108 4.88 -22.22 4.58
N PHE A 109 3.75 -22.88 4.82
CA PHE A 109 2.75 -22.40 5.77
C PHE A 109 3.07 -22.94 7.17
N ASP A 110 3.59 -22.07 8.02
CA ASP A 110 3.72 -22.29 9.46
C ASP A 110 2.86 -21.25 10.20
N PRO A 111 1.98 -21.65 11.14
CA PRO A 111 1.08 -20.70 11.81
C PRO A 111 1.79 -19.57 12.58
N GLU A 112 2.97 -19.83 13.15
CA GLU A 112 3.71 -18.82 13.90
C GLU A 112 4.46 -17.87 12.97
N GLU A 113 5.04 -18.36 11.87
CA GLU A 113 5.56 -17.51 10.80
C GLU A 113 4.45 -16.69 10.14
N PHE A 114 3.26 -17.25 9.95
CA PHE A 114 2.12 -16.54 9.37
C PHE A 114 1.66 -15.39 10.26
N LYS A 115 1.57 -15.59 11.58
CA LYS A 115 1.28 -14.50 12.53
C LYS A 115 2.37 -13.41 12.49
N LYS A 116 3.65 -13.81 12.45
CA LYS A 116 4.76 -12.85 12.32
C LYS A 116 4.68 -12.07 11.02
N MET A 117 4.31 -12.71 9.92
CA MET A 117 4.10 -12.07 8.63
C MET A 117 3.02 -10.97 8.74
N ILE A 118 1.88 -11.27 9.37
CA ILE A 118 0.81 -10.30 9.61
C ILE A 118 1.33 -9.12 10.45
N GLN A 119 2.11 -9.39 11.50
CA GLN A 119 2.72 -8.34 12.33
C GLN A 119 3.67 -7.44 11.54
N VAL A 120 4.47 -8.02 10.63
CA VAL A 120 5.35 -7.23 9.75
C VAL A 120 4.55 -6.37 8.80
N ILE A 121 3.52 -6.93 8.15
CA ILE A 121 2.60 -6.16 7.29
C ILE A 121 2.01 -4.98 8.08
N HIS A 122 1.45 -5.25 9.26
CA HIS A 122 0.87 -4.23 10.12
C HIS A 122 1.87 -3.13 10.48
N SER A 123 3.10 -3.51 10.86
CA SER A 123 4.16 -2.57 11.22
C SER A 123 4.57 -1.68 10.04
N GLU A 124 4.67 -2.23 8.83
CA GLU A 124 4.98 -1.43 7.63
C GLU A 124 3.85 -0.43 7.30
N LEU A 125 2.60 -0.82 7.53
CA LEU A 125 1.45 0.07 7.36
C LEU A 125 1.41 1.20 8.40
N GLU A 126 1.71 0.90 9.67
CA GLU A 126 1.84 1.94 10.72
C GLU A 126 2.94 2.95 10.34
N LYS A 127 4.09 2.47 9.84
CA LYS A 127 5.19 3.34 9.39
C LYS A 127 4.79 4.21 8.21
N LEU A 128 4.02 3.66 7.26
CA LEU A 128 3.52 4.41 6.11
C LEU A 128 2.59 5.54 6.54
N VAL A 129 1.62 5.25 7.41
CA VAL A 129 0.71 6.26 7.98
C VAL A 129 1.47 7.36 8.72
N THR A 130 2.42 6.98 9.57
CA THR A 130 3.26 7.94 10.31
C THR A 130 4.03 8.86 9.37
N LYS A 131 4.60 8.31 8.30
CA LYS A 131 5.36 9.07 7.32
C LYS A 131 4.45 10.04 6.54
N GLU A 132 3.27 9.59 6.11
CA GLU A 132 2.28 10.44 5.44
C GLU A 132 1.83 11.58 6.36
N GLN A 133 1.63 11.31 7.65
CA GLN A 133 1.18 12.30 8.64
C GLN A 133 2.22 13.40 8.82
N ILE A 134 3.48 13.04 9.04
CA ILE A 134 4.59 13.99 9.17
C ILE A 134 4.72 14.84 7.91
N HIS A 135 4.57 14.23 6.73
CA HIS A 135 4.66 14.95 5.47
C HIS A 135 3.55 15.98 5.30
N LEU A 136 2.28 15.59 5.56
CA LEU A 136 1.13 16.49 5.47
C LEU A 136 1.23 17.64 6.49
N GLU A 137 1.68 17.35 7.71
CA GLU A 137 1.87 18.37 8.75
C GLU A 137 2.93 19.40 8.34
N GLN A 138 4.06 18.94 7.81
CA GLN A 138 5.12 19.82 7.30
C GLN A 138 4.65 20.68 6.11
N GLU A 139 3.92 20.08 5.16
CA GLU A 139 3.39 20.80 4.00
C GLU A 139 2.36 21.86 4.42
N LYS A 140 1.47 21.51 5.35
CA LYS A 140 0.47 22.43 5.91
C LYS A 140 1.12 23.61 6.62
N LEU A 141 2.10 23.37 7.49
CA LEU A 141 2.83 24.44 8.18
C LEU A 141 3.51 25.39 7.19
N SER A 142 4.10 24.85 6.10
CA SER A 142 4.70 25.67 5.04
C SER A 142 3.67 26.55 4.33
N LEU A 143 2.50 26.01 4.00
CA LEU A 143 1.42 26.76 3.35
C LEU A 143 0.77 27.79 4.27
N GLU A 144 0.62 27.49 5.56
CA GLU A 144 0.12 28.44 6.56
C GLU A 144 1.09 29.62 6.73
N GLY A 145 2.40 29.36 6.67
CA GLY A 145 3.43 30.41 6.59
C GLY A 145 3.28 31.29 5.36
N GLN A 146 3.18 30.70 4.16
CA GLN A 146 2.94 31.43 2.91
C GLN A 146 1.65 32.26 2.95
N LEU A 147 0.58 31.71 3.53
CA LEU A 147 -0.70 32.42 3.67
C LEU A 147 -0.56 33.66 4.56
N THR A 148 0.19 33.53 5.66
CA THR A 148 0.47 34.64 6.58
C THR A 148 1.29 35.74 5.91
N GLU A 149 2.30 35.39 5.12
CA GLU A 149 3.09 36.35 4.34
C GLU A 149 2.22 37.12 3.34
N LEU A 150 1.38 36.40 2.58
CA LEU A 150 0.44 37.01 1.63
C LEU A 150 -0.59 37.92 2.33
N ASP A 151 -1.10 37.52 3.49
CA ASP A 151 -2.02 38.33 4.29
C ASP A 151 -1.36 39.64 4.77
N ASN A 152 -0.07 39.61 5.14
CA ASN A 152 0.68 40.80 5.50
C ASN A 152 0.90 41.72 4.28
N SER A 153 1.26 41.17 3.12
CA SER A 153 1.44 41.95 1.88
C SER A 153 0.15 42.63 1.39
N ILE A 154 -1.03 42.08 1.70
CA ILE A 154 -2.32 42.74 1.41
C ILE A 154 -2.54 43.95 2.33
N GLN A 155 -2.10 43.86 3.60
CA GLN A 155 -2.26 44.93 4.59
C GLN A 155 -1.30 46.10 4.34
N GLU A 156 -0.12 45.82 3.79
CA GLU A 156 0.81 46.84 3.29
C GLU A 156 0.18 47.50 2.04
N LYS A 157 -0.43 48.67 2.24
CA LYS A 157 -1.20 49.43 1.23
C LYS A 157 -0.35 49.83 0.01
N ASP A 158 -0.17 48.91 -0.93
CA ASP A 158 0.39 49.22 -2.24
C ASP A 158 -0.72 49.65 -3.22
N ASN A 159 -0.50 50.75 -3.96
CA ASN A 159 -1.50 51.32 -4.87
C ASN A 159 -1.54 50.61 -6.24
N ASP A 160 -0.71 49.58 -6.43
CA ASP A 160 -0.68 48.75 -7.63
C ASP A 160 -1.82 47.70 -7.61
N LYS A 161 -2.86 47.97 -8.41
CA LYS A 161 -4.01 47.06 -8.56
C LYS A 161 -3.64 45.71 -9.18
N GLU A 162 -2.63 45.68 -10.05
CA GLU A 162 -2.21 44.44 -10.71
C GLU A 162 -1.52 43.53 -9.68
N LEU A 163 -0.61 44.09 -8.89
CA LEU A 163 0.05 43.39 -7.79
C LEU A 163 -0.96 42.86 -6.74
N GLN A 164 -1.94 43.68 -6.34
CA GLN A 164 -2.99 43.27 -5.40
C GLN A 164 -3.84 42.10 -5.93
N ASN A 165 -4.16 42.11 -7.23
CA ASN A 165 -4.89 41.00 -7.86
C ASN A 165 -4.06 39.70 -7.84
N THR A 166 -2.77 39.78 -8.16
CA THR A 166 -1.86 38.62 -8.13
C THR A 166 -1.75 38.04 -6.72
N ILE A 167 -1.56 38.89 -5.70
CA ILE A 167 -1.47 38.44 -4.30
C ILE A 167 -2.78 37.76 -3.86
N HIS A 168 -3.94 38.32 -4.24
CA HIS A 168 -5.23 37.73 -3.91
C HIS A 168 -5.44 36.35 -4.57
N GLU A 169 -5.00 36.18 -5.82
CA GLU A 169 -5.06 34.90 -6.53
C GLU A 169 -4.13 33.86 -5.89
N GLN A 170 -2.89 34.23 -5.57
CA GLN A 170 -1.95 33.35 -4.87
C GLN A 170 -2.49 32.91 -3.51
N ARG A 171 -3.04 33.86 -2.74
CA ARG A 171 -3.67 33.59 -1.43
C ARG A 171 -4.82 32.60 -1.54
N LYS A 172 -5.67 32.76 -2.56
CA LYS A 172 -6.77 31.83 -2.85
C LYS A 172 -6.23 30.43 -3.15
N ASN A 173 -5.22 30.33 -4.02
CA ASN A 173 -4.60 29.04 -4.37
C ASN A 173 -3.98 28.34 -3.15
N VAL A 174 -3.28 29.07 -2.29
CA VAL A 174 -2.72 28.53 -1.03
C VAL A 174 -3.84 28.06 -0.09
N SER A 175 -4.91 28.85 0.05
CA SER A 175 -6.07 28.48 0.88
C SER A 175 -6.76 27.20 0.37
N GLU A 176 -6.84 27.03 -0.95
CA GLU A 176 -7.39 25.81 -1.56
C GLU A 176 -6.51 24.59 -1.27
N LYS A 177 -5.18 24.71 -1.39
CA LYS A 177 -4.23 23.63 -1.03
C LYS A 177 -4.34 23.23 0.44
N ILE A 178 -4.41 24.19 1.36
CA ILE A 178 -4.58 23.91 2.80
C ILE A 178 -5.87 23.14 3.05
N ARG A 179 -6.97 23.52 2.37
CA ARG A 179 -8.25 22.81 2.49
C ARG A 179 -8.12 21.37 1.99
N ASP A 180 -7.38 21.12 0.92
CA ASP A 180 -7.19 19.77 0.40
C ASP A 180 -6.30 18.92 1.30
N ILE A 181 -5.24 19.48 1.89
CA ILE A 181 -4.44 18.79 2.92
C ILE A 181 -5.31 18.40 4.11
N LYS A 182 -6.19 19.27 4.59
CA LYS A 182 -7.11 18.94 5.69
C LYS A 182 -8.02 17.75 5.38
N LYS A 183 -8.40 17.55 4.11
CA LYS A 183 -9.16 16.36 3.68
C LYS A 183 -8.30 15.11 3.69
N GLU A 184 -7.04 15.21 3.28
CA GLU A 184 -6.10 14.08 3.32
C GLU A 184 -5.73 13.70 4.75
N GLU A 185 -5.54 14.67 5.67
CA GLU A 185 -5.36 14.42 7.11
C GLU A 185 -6.53 13.62 7.69
N GLU A 186 -7.77 13.95 7.32
CA GLU A 186 -8.97 13.24 7.75
C GLU A 186 -8.98 11.78 7.26
N LYS A 187 -8.68 11.55 5.97
CA LYS A 187 -8.56 10.19 5.43
C LYS A 187 -7.45 9.39 6.11
N LEU A 188 -6.34 10.05 6.43
CA LEU A 188 -5.22 9.41 7.10
C LEU A 188 -5.58 9.02 8.53
N ARG A 189 -6.31 9.87 9.25
CA ARG A 189 -6.83 9.56 10.60
C ARG A 189 -7.74 8.34 10.59
N GLN A 190 -8.61 8.20 9.59
CA GLN A 190 -9.47 7.03 9.44
C GLN A 190 -8.66 5.75 9.20
N ARG A 191 -7.58 5.83 8.39
CA ARG A 191 -6.65 4.70 8.16
C ARG A 191 -5.91 4.33 9.46
N GLU A 192 -5.44 5.31 10.20
CA GLU A 192 -4.77 5.10 11.50
C GLU A 192 -5.71 4.44 12.52
N GLU A 193 -6.95 4.90 12.63
CA GLU A 193 -7.96 4.33 13.52
C GLU A 193 -8.25 2.87 13.17
N LYS A 194 -8.43 2.56 11.88
CA LYS A 194 -8.63 1.19 11.40
C LYS A 194 -7.43 0.29 11.75
N LEU A 195 -6.19 0.78 11.62
CA LEU A 195 -5.00 0.03 12.06
C LEU A 195 -5.04 -0.23 13.58
N ARG A 196 -5.37 0.77 14.40
CA ARG A 196 -5.48 0.60 15.85
C ARG A 196 -6.54 -0.44 16.24
N GLU A 197 -7.70 -0.44 15.56
CA GLU A 197 -8.76 -1.43 15.77
C GLU A 197 -8.32 -2.85 15.39
N ILE A 198 -7.51 -3.00 14.34
CA ILE A 198 -6.98 -4.31 13.94
C ILE A 198 -6.01 -4.84 15.01
N LYS A 199 -5.17 -3.95 15.57
CA LYS A 199 -4.16 -4.31 16.59
C LYS A 199 -4.76 -4.72 17.94
N SER A 200 -5.97 -4.25 18.25
CA SER A 200 -6.65 -4.53 19.53
C SER A 200 -7.47 -5.83 19.53
N ARG A 201 -7.60 -6.48 18.37
CA ARG A 201 -8.26 -7.79 18.20
C ARG A 201 -7.26 -8.92 18.37
#